data_AF-A0A800LUM9-F1
#
_entry.id   AF-A0A800LUM9-F1
#
_cell.length_a   1.000
_cell.length_b   1.000
_cell.length_c   1.000
_cell.angle_alpha   90.00
_cell.angle_beta   90.00
_cell.angle_gamma   90.00
#
_symmetry.space_group_name_H-M   'P 1'
#
loop_
_entity.id
_entity.type
_entity.pdbx_description
1 polymer ?
#
loop_
_entity_poly.entity_id
_entity_poly.type
_entity_poly.pdbx_seq_one_letter_code
_entity_poly.pdbx_strand_id
1 'polypeptide(L)' 'GMIVGELALVDGSPRSARAFSYEDTTVLEIKSDDIRKIMEEYPRIGYIVMRNLAVVLTRRLRNTNLRLRNELFWSR' A
#
# COMPACT_ATOMS: atom_id res chain seq x y z
N GLY A 1 -1.05 11.34 -4.85
CA GLY A 1 0.27 10.78 -4.48
C GLY A 1 0.22 9.26 -4.46
N MET A 2 1.36 8.62 -4.23
CA MET A 2 1.48 7.18 -4.06
C MET A 2 1.77 6.86 -2.59
N ILE A 3 1.17 5.77 -2.08
CA ILE A 3 1.48 5.25 -0.73
C ILE A 3 2.40 4.03 -0.87
N VAL A 4 3.29 3.82 0.11
CA VAL A 4 4.11 2.62 0.23
C VAL A 4 4.14 2.19 1.69
N GLY A 5 4.43 0.91 1.95
CA GLY A 5 4.40 0.34 3.31
C GLY A 5 3.00 -0.05 3.78
N GLU A 6 2.00 0.04 2.90
CA GLU A 6 0.61 -0.25 3.25
C GLU A 6 0.38 -1.73 3.54
N LEU A 7 1.12 -2.62 2.87
CA LEU A 7 1.04 -4.06 3.09
C LEU A 7 1.40 -4.39 4.54
N ALA A 8 2.57 -3.92 4.99
CA ALA A 8 3.04 -4.12 6.37
C ALA A 8 2.11 -3.49 7.43
N LEU A 9 1.42 -2.40 7.09
CA LEU A 9 0.41 -1.83 7.97
C LEU A 9 -0.81 -2.75 8.13
N VAL A 10 -1.23 -3.43 7.06
CA VAL A 10 -2.42 -4.31 7.04
C VAL A 10 -2.14 -5.68 7.65
N ASP A 11 -1.03 -6.33 7.30
CA ASP A 11 -0.78 -7.74 7.66
C ASP A 11 0.28 -7.92 8.75
N GLY A 12 1.00 -6.87 9.12
CA GLY A 12 2.10 -6.92 10.11
C GLY A 12 3.37 -7.60 9.60
N SER A 13 3.43 -8.01 8.34
CA SER A 13 4.61 -8.63 7.74
C SER A 13 5.74 -7.61 7.53
N PRO A 14 7.01 -8.05 7.43
CA PRO A 14 8.10 -7.20 6.96
C PRO A 14 7.83 -6.62 5.57
N ARG A 15 8.60 -5.59 5.19
CA ARG A 15 8.49 -4.94 3.87
C ARG A 15 8.41 -5.97 2.73
N SER A 16 7.43 -5.84 1.86
CA SER A 16 7.25 -6.73 0.70
C SER A 16 8.26 -6.45 -0.42
N ALA A 17 8.80 -5.24 -0.48
CA ALA A 17 9.73 -4.78 -1.50
C ALA A 17 10.57 -3.59 -1.00
N ARG A 18 11.55 -3.19 -1.82
CA ARG A 18 12.29 -1.94 -1.65
C ARG A 18 11.60 -0.83 -2.45
N ALA A 19 11.45 0.35 -1.85
CA ALA A 19 11.03 1.56 -2.55
C ALA A 19 12.24 2.48 -2.71
N PHE A 20 12.49 2.95 -3.93
CA PHE A 20 13.56 3.89 -4.25
C PHE A 20 12.97 5.08 -4.99
N SER A 21 13.56 6.26 -4.78
CA SER A 21 13.27 7.42 -5.59
C SER A 21 14.36 7.60 -6.65
N TYR A 22 13.96 7.96 -7.87
CA TYR A 22 14.89 8.29 -8.96
C TYR A 22 15.25 9.78 -9.00
N GLU A 23 14.47 10.61 -8.30
CA GLU A 23 14.59 12.07 -8.26
C GLU A 23 14.42 12.57 -6.82
N ASP A 24 14.77 13.82 -6.57
CA ASP A 24 14.52 14.45 -5.26
C ASP A 24 13.01 14.40 -4.95
N THR A 25 12.66 13.73 -3.86
CA THR A 25 11.27 13.46 -3.50
C THR A 25 11.02 13.76 -2.05
N THR A 26 9.98 14.53 -1.78
CA THR A 26 9.46 14.75 -0.43
C THR A 26 8.41 13.69 -0.11
N VAL A 27 8.57 13.05 1.05
CA VAL A 27 7.62 12.05 1.56
C VAL A 27 7.03 12.50 2.88
N LEU A 28 5.81 12.06 3.15
CA LEU A 28 5.19 12.14 4.47
C LEU A 28 5.32 10.77 5.13
N GLU A 29 5.92 10.73 6.30
CA GLU A 29 6.07 9.51 7.09
C GLU A 29 5.03 9.49 8.22
N ILE A 30 4.40 8.32 8.40
CA ILE A 30 3.56 8.03 9.56
C ILE A 30 4.03 6.69 10.10
N LYS A 31 4.43 6.64 11.37
CA LYS A 31 4.82 5.38 12.01
C LYS A 31 3.63 4.45 12.15
N SER A 32 3.86 3.16 11.94
CA SER A 32 2.80 2.14 12.03
C SER A 32 2.08 2.14 13.38
N ASP A 33 2.83 2.35 14.46
CA ASP A 33 2.27 2.26 15.81
C ASP A 33 1.43 3.49 16.13
N ASP A 34 1.84 4.67 15.65
CA ASP A 34 1.09 5.92 15.82
C ASP A 34 -0.25 5.86 15.07
N ILE A 35 -0.25 5.40 13.81
CA ILE A 35 -1.50 5.29 13.04
C ILE A 35 -2.40 4.20 13.61
N ARG A 36 -1.86 3.05 14.05
CA ARG A 36 -2.67 2.00 14.70
C ARG A 36 -3.34 2.53 15.96
N LYS A 37 -2.59 3.24 16.81
CA LYS A 37 -3.14 3.87 18.01
C LYS A 37 -4.27 4.84 17.68
N ILE A 38 -4.12 5.68 16.65
CA ILE A 38 -5.18 6.60 16.21
C ILE A 38 -6.41 5.83 15.69
N MET A 39 -6.22 4.75 14.94
CA MET A 39 -7.33 3.94 14.42
C MET A 39 -8.09 3.22 15.54
N GLU A 40 -7.40 2.80 16.60
CA GLU A 40 -7.98 2.18 17.80
C GLU A 40 -8.73 3.22 18.64
N GLU A 41 -8.14 4.40 18.87
CA GLU A 41 -8.74 5.49 19.65
C GLU A 41 -9.95 6.10 18.91
N TYR A 42 -9.90 6.17 17.58
CA TYR A 42 -10.95 6.73 16.73
C TYR A 42 -11.39 5.71 15.66
N PRO A 43 -12.27 4.74 15.99
CA PRO A 43 -12.65 3.64 15.09
C PRO A 43 -13.23 4.10 13.74
N ARG A 44 -13.92 5.26 13.70
CA ARG A 44 -14.41 5.84 12.46
C ARG A 44 -13.28 6.23 11.51
N ILE A 45 -12.18 6.75 12.04
CA ILE A 45 -10.97 7.03 11.26
C ILE A 45 -10.35 5.70 10.80
N GLY A 46 -10.25 4.71 11.70
CA GLY A 46 -9.79 3.37 11.36
C GLY A 46 -10.54 2.74 10.19
N TYR A 47 -11.87 2.81 10.20
CA TYR A 47 -12.71 2.35 9.11
C TYR A 47 -12.40 3.07 7.79
N ILE A 48 -12.29 4.40 7.80
CA ILE A 48 -12.00 5.20 6.60
C ILE A 48 -10.61 4.85 6.04
N VAL A 49 -9.60 4.75 6.90
CA VAL A 49 -8.23 4.38 6.52
C VAL A 49 -8.24 2.98 5.90
N MET A 50 -8.78 1.99 6.60
CA MET A 50 -8.75 0.60 6.14
C MET A 50 -9.57 0.38 4.86
N ARG A 51 -10.73 1.04 4.73
CA ARG A 51 -11.51 1.05 3.48
C ARG A 51 -10.70 1.59 2.31
N ASN A 52 -9.99 2.70 2.52
CA ASN A 52 -9.18 3.30 1.46
C ASN A 52 -7.97 2.43 1.11
N LEU A 53 -7.31 1.81 2.10
CA LEU A 53 -6.24 0.84 1.87
C LEU A 53 -6.72 -0.37 1.07
N ALA A 54 -7.89 -0.93 1.42
CA ALA A 54 -8.48 -2.04 0.68
C ALA A 54 -8.71 -1.66 -0.79
N VAL A 55 -9.26 -0.48 -1.08
CA VAL A 55 -9.43 0.01 -2.46
C VAL A 55 -8.10 0.11 -3.20
N VAL A 56 -7.05 0.65 -2.57
CA VAL A 56 -5.71 0.77 -3.15
C VAL A 56 -5.12 -0.61 -3.47
N LEU A 57 -5.12 -1.52 -2.50
CA LEU A 57 -4.60 -2.87 -2.64
C LEU A 57 -5.32 -3.65 -3.74
N THR A 58 -6.65 -3.56 -3.80
CA THR A 58 -7.43 -4.27 -4.83
C THR A 58 -7.14 -3.73 -6.23
N ARG A 59 -6.94 -2.40 -6.37
CA ARG A 59 -6.52 -1.79 -7.64
C ARG A 59 -5.12 -2.25 -8.05
N ARG A 60 -4.17 -2.29 -7.12
CA ARG A 60 -2.81 -2.79 -7.37
C ARG A 60 -2.81 -4.25 -7.82
N LEU A 61 -3.55 -5.11 -7.11
CA LEU A 61 -3.68 -6.53 -7.46
C LEU A 61 -4.21 -6.71 -8.89
N ARG A 62 -5.30 -6.03 -9.26
CA ARG A 62 -5.85 -6.08 -10.62
C ARG A 62 -4.84 -5.60 -11.67
N ASN A 63 -4.14 -4.51 -11.40
CA ASN A 63 -3.13 -3.96 -12.33
C ASN A 63 -1.94 -4.90 -12.49
N THR A 64 -1.44 -5.48 -11.40
CA THR A 64 -0.36 -6.47 -11.43
C THR A 64 -0.78 -7.71 -12.23
N ASN A 65 -1.98 -8.23 -12.00
CA ASN A 65 -2.50 -9.37 -12.77
C ASN A 65 -2.59 -9.05 -14.27
N LEU A 66 -3.06 -7.85 -14.65
CA LEU A 66 -3.11 -7.44 -16.06
C LEU A 66 -1.71 -7.33 -16.68
N ARG A 67 -0.73 -6.79 -15.96
CA ARG A 67 0.66 -6.69 -16.43
C ARG A 67 1.28 -8.07 -16.65
N LEU A 68 1.20 -8.94 -15.65
CA LEU A 68 1.70 -10.32 -15.73
C LEU A 68 1.06 -11.07 -16.91
N ARG A 69 -0.26 -10.93 -17.07
CA ARG A 69 -0.98 -11.53 -18.19
C ARG A 69 -0.43 -11.05 -19.54
N ASN A 70 -0.23 -9.74 -19.70
CA ASN A 70 0.28 -9.18 -20.94
C ASN A 70 1.70 -9.67 -21.23
N GLU A 71 2.60 -9.66 -20.24
CA GLU A 71 3.97 -10.16 -20.42
C GLU A 71 4.00 -11.63 -20.85
N LEU A 72 3.18 -12.48 -20.24
CA LEU A 72 3.06 -13.90 -20.63
C LEU A 72 2.52 -14.11 -22.05
N PHE A 73 1.61 -13.25 -22.51
CA PHE A 73 1.08 -13.33 -23.87
C PHE A 73 2.08 -12.85 -24.94
N TRP A 74 2.93 -11.87 -24.61
CA TRP A 74 3.95 -11.34 -25.54
C TRP A 74 5.25 -12.16 -25.53
N SER A 75 5.46 -13.04 -24.54
CA SER A 75 6.59 -13.98 -24.50
C SER A 75 6.36 -15.28 -25.30
N ARG A 76 5.32 -15.33 -26.12
CA ARG A 76 4.97 -16.46 -26.99
C ARG A 76 4.90 -15.99 -28.44
#